data_AF-A0A7K3IZM9-F1
#
_entry.id   AF-A0A7K3IZM9-F1
#
_cell.length_a   1.000
_cell.length_b   1.000
_cell.length_c   1.000
_cell.angle_alpha   90.00
_cell.angle_beta   90.00
_cell.angle_gamma   90.00
#
_symmetry.space_group_name_H-M   'P 1'
#
loop_
_entity.id
_entity.type
_entity.pdbx_description
1 polymer ?
#
loop_
_entity_poly.entity_id
_entity_poly.type
_entity_poly.pdbx_seq_one_letter_code
_entity_poly.pdbx_strand_id
1 'polypeptide(L)'
;MDKVLFGDNQFFAVSHMSDEKSRQQAIRFKDDNSIINVLDQARCVGINTFMCTTHERISNICDHIRANKEKYEGYKIYPCMPYAHKFANAVTEYGYIGTIKKYIPGNLLGSFAKGGLAFVRKDFISLMELLVDAEMKMFKGIDTPVIFLQNVLVDLILGLKMITVFKEYDHYIR
;
A
#
# COMPACT_ATOMS: atom_id res chain seq x y z
N MET A 1 0.41 18.02 4.38
CA MET A 1 1.28 17.24 3.49
C MET A 1 2.53 18.07 3.22
N ASP A 2 3.71 17.46 3.26
CA ASP A 2 4.96 18.18 2.97
C ASP A 2 5.06 18.55 1.48
N LYS A 3 5.83 19.60 1.15
CA LYS A 3 5.93 20.13 -0.22
C LYS A 3 6.68 19.19 -1.17
N VAL A 4 7.60 18.39 -0.63
CA VAL A 4 8.44 17.45 -1.37
C VAL A 4 8.41 16.13 -0.62
N LEU A 5 8.13 15.05 -1.34
CA LEU A 5 8.09 13.67 -0.83
C LEU A 5 9.11 12.85 -1.63
N PHE A 6 9.80 11.94 -0.97
CA PHE A 6 10.66 10.98 -1.65
C PHE A 6 9.82 9.75 -2.02
N GLY A 7 9.81 9.35 -3.30
CA GLY A 7 9.06 8.18 -3.79
C GLY A 7 9.86 6.89 -3.74
N ASP A 8 9.22 5.75 -3.98
CA ASP A 8 9.79 4.40 -3.80
C ASP A 8 10.07 3.63 -5.10
N ASN A 9 9.55 4.08 -6.26
CA ASN A 9 9.61 3.36 -7.54
C ASN A 9 11.01 2.83 -7.90
N GLN A 10 12.07 3.61 -7.65
CA GLN A 10 13.44 3.19 -7.96
C GLN A 10 13.90 1.96 -7.17
N PHE A 11 13.31 1.70 -6.01
CA PHE A 11 13.65 0.58 -5.15
C PHE A 11 13.05 -0.75 -5.62
N PHE A 12 12.07 -0.67 -6.52
CA PHE A 12 11.32 -1.82 -7.04
C PHE A 12 11.52 -2.04 -8.53
N ALA A 13 12.56 -1.42 -9.11
CA ALA A 13 12.88 -1.51 -10.53
C ALA A 13 11.70 -1.11 -11.45
N VAL A 14 10.82 -0.23 -10.98
CA VAL A 14 9.68 0.26 -11.75
C VAL A 14 10.15 1.40 -12.64
N SER A 15 10.28 1.14 -13.93
CA SER A 15 10.58 2.15 -14.95
C SER A 15 9.73 1.89 -16.18
N HIS A 16 8.82 2.83 -16.48
CA HIS A 16 7.92 2.76 -17.63
C HIS A 16 8.58 3.14 -18.96
N MET A 17 9.83 3.62 -18.93
CA MET A 17 10.52 4.15 -20.12
C MET A 17 11.67 3.26 -20.62
N SER A 18 12.21 2.37 -19.79
CA SER A 18 13.43 1.62 -20.14
C SER A 18 13.64 0.41 -19.24
N ASP A 19 13.72 -0.78 -19.86
CA ASP A 19 14.03 -2.04 -19.19
C ASP A 19 15.46 -2.09 -18.66
N GLU A 20 16.42 -1.50 -19.38
CA GLU A 20 17.81 -1.47 -18.93
C GLU A 20 17.96 -0.66 -17.62
N LYS A 21 17.20 0.44 -17.47
CA LYS A 21 17.12 1.17 -16.20
C LYS A 21 16.50 0.33 -15.09
N SER A 22 15.44 -0.43 -15.39
CA SER A 22 14.83 -1.36 -14.43
C SER A 22 15.85 -2.39 -13.96
N ARG A 23 16.61 -2.99 -14.88
CA ARG A 23 17.67 -3.98 -14.56
C ARG A 23 18.77 -3.39 -13.67
N GLN A 24 19.24 -2.19 -14.00
CA GLN A 24 20.25 -1.50 -13.20
C GLN A 24 19.74 -1.16 -11.79
N GLN A 25 18.48 -0.72 -11.66
CA GLN A 25 17.86 -0.47 -10.37
C GLN A 25 17.69 -1.75 -9.54
N ALA A 26 17.27 -2.85 -10.16
CA ALA A 26 17.16 -4.15 -9.49
C ALA A 26 18.50 -4.62 -8.92
N ILE A 27 19.59 -4.41 -9.65
CA ILE A 27 20.95 -4.71 -9.18
C ILE A 27 21.34 -3.76 -8.03
N ARG A 28 21.17 -2.45 -8.23
CA ARG A 28 21.57 -1.41 -7.26
C ARG A 28 20.83 -1.52 -5.94
N PHE A 29 19.54 -1.80 -5.97
CA PHE A 29 18.68 -1.86 -4.79
C PHE A 29 18.38 -3.29 -4.36
N LYS A 30 19.21 -4.27 -4.73
CA LYS A 30 19.08 -5.67 -4.30
C LYS A 30 19.09 -5.81 -2.78
N ASP A 31 19.87 -4.98 -2.09
CA ASP A 31 20.03 -4.98 -0.65
C ASP A 31 19.32 -3.80 0.01
N ASP A 32 18.72 -4.02 1.18
CA ASP A 32 17.95 -3.00 1.91
C ASP A 32 18.83 -1.84 2.40
N ASN A 33 20.12 -2.07 2.67
CA ASN A 33 21.04 -0.98 3.04
C ASN A 33 21.19 0.04 1.89
N SER A 34 21.07 -0.41 0.64
CA SER A 34 21.13 0.50 -0.51
C SER A 34 19.92 1.44 -0.56
N ILE A 35 18.75 0.97 -0.10
CA ILE A 35 17.54 1.78 0.05
C ILE A 35 17.73 2.76 1.21
N ILE A 36 18.17 2.27 2.38
CA ILE A 36 18.40 3.08 3.59
C ILE A 36 19.39 4.22 3.29
N ASN A 37 20.49 3.93 2.61
CA ASN A 37 21.49 4.94 2.24
C ASN A 37 20.91 6.07 1.39
N VAL A 38 19.98 5.77 0.47
CA VAL A 38 19.31 6.80 -0.35
C VAL A 38 18.32 7.60 0.48
N LEU A 39 17.59 6.96 1.39
CA LEU A 39 16.68 7.66 2.31
C LEU A 39 17.46 8.59 3.27
N ASP A 40 18.61 8.15 3.76
CA ASP A 40 19.52 8.97 4.56
C ASP A 40 20.02 10.19 3.77
N GLN A 41 20.42 10.00 2.51
CA GLN A 41 20.82 11.10 1.64
C GLN A 41 19.67 12.10 1.41
N ALA A 42 18.44 11.62 1.22
CA ALA A 42 17.25 12.46 1.10
C ALA A 42 17.00 13.27 2.39
N ARG A 43 17.14 12.64 3.56
CA ARG A 43 17.06 13.33 4.86
C ARG A 43 18.15 14.40 5.01
N CYS A 44 19.39 14.13 4.61
CA CYS A 44 20.49 15.09 4.68
C CYS A 44 20.22 16.38 3.90
N VAL A 45 19.41 16.33 2.84
CA VAL A 45 19.00 17.51 2.06
C VAL A 45 17.64 18.09 2.49
N GLY A 46 17.10 17.62 3.61
CA GLY A 46 15.87 18.14 4.23
C GLY A 46 14.57 17.44 3.79
N ILE A 47 14.64 16.33 3.05
CA ILE A 47 13.46 15.55 2.66
C ILE A 47 13.21 14.48 3.72
N ASN A 48 12.31 14.78 4.66
CA ASN A 48 12.02 13.93 5.82
C ASN A 48 10.72 13.11 5.68
N THR A 49 10.22 12.97 4.45
CA THR A 49 8.96 12.26 4.21
C THR A 49 9.13 11.30 3.04
N PHE A 50 8.91 10.02 3.33
CA PHE A 50 8.99 8.93 2.36
C PHE A 50 7.61 8.44 2.01
N MET A 51 7.22 8.57 0.75
CA MET A 51 6.00 8.00 0.21
C MET A 51 6.32 6.66 -0.44
N CYS A 52 5.61 5.60 -0.03
CA CYS A 52 5.91 4.26 -0.50
C CYS A 52 4.66 3.39 -0.64
N THR A 53 4.70 2.47 -1.58
CA THR A 53 3.76 1.36 -1.68
C THR A 53 3.97 0.36 -0.54
N THR A 54 2.92 -0.38 -0.17
CA THR A 54 2.97 -1.36 0.94
C THR A 54 3.63 -2.70 0.52
N HIS A 55 4.79 -2.58 -0.14
CA HIS A 55 5.61 -3.69 -0.58
C HIS A 55 6.30 -4.39 0.62
N GLU A 56 6.50 -5.70 0.55
CA GLU A 56 7.08 -6.50 1.66
C GLU A 56 8.42 -5.97 2.17
N ARG A 57 9.33 -5.62 1.26
CA ARG A 57 10.62 -5.00 1.60
C ARG A 57 10.53 -3.71 2.41
N ILE A 58 9.43 -2.94 2.31
CA ILE A 58 9.24 -1.75 3.14
C ILE A 58 9.16 -2.12 4.62
N SER A 59 8.71 -3.33 4.97
CA SER A 59 8.73 -3.81 6.37
C SER A 59 10.13 -3.74 6.97
N ASN A 60 11.16 -4.16 6.23
CA ASN A 60 12.55 -4.15 6.71
C ASN A 60 13.06 -2.70 6.88
N ILE A 61 12.64 -1.80 6.00
CA ILE A 61 12.96 -0.36 6.11
C ILE A 61 12.28 0.24 7.35
N CYS A 62 11.02 -0.11 7.59
CA CYS A 62 10.27 0.25 8.79
C CYS A 62 10.93 -0.27 10.07
N ASP A 63 11.43 -1.52 10.06
CA ASP A 63 12.18 -2.09 11.18
C ASP A 63 13.48 -1.33 11.45
N HIS A 64 14.23 -0.98 10.41
CA HIS A 64 15.43 -0.16 10.55
C HIS A 64 15.11 1.21 11.15
N ILE A 65 14.07 1.90 10.67
CA ILE A 65 13.64 3.21 11.21
C ILE A 65 13.25 3.08 12.69
N ARG A 66 12.48 2.05 13.05
CA ARG A 66 12.09 1.76 14.44
C ARG A 66 13.29 1.49 15.35
N ALA A 67 14.31 0.80 14.84
CA ALA A 67 15.52 0.51 15.59
C ALA A 67 16.42 1.74 15.78
N ASN A 68 16.23 2.80 14.99
CA ASN A 68 17.09 3.99 14.95
C ASN A 68 16.30 5.29 15.20
N LYS A 69 15.39 5.30 16.20
CA LYS A 69 14.43 6.40 16.42
C LYS A 69 15.06 7.79 16.52
N GLU A 70 16.19 7.92 17.21
CA GLU A 70 16.90 9.20 17.37
C GLU A 70 17.36 9.74 16.00
N LYS A 71 17.91 8.89 15.14
CA LYS A 71 18.33 9.27 13.79
C LYS A 71 17.15 9.68 12.92
N TYR A 72 16.01 9.01 13.10
CA TYR A 72 14.79 9.21 12.32
C TYR A 72 13.76 10.11 13.02
N GLU A 73 14.18 10.95 13.96
CA GLU A 73 13.28 11.91 14.59
C GLU A 73 12.61 12.78 13.51
N GLY A 74 11.29 12.97 13.66
CA GLY A 74 10.45 13.72 12.73
C GLY A 74 10.28 13.09 11.34
N TYR A 75 10.78 11.86 11.09
CA TYR A 75 10.54 11.18 9.82
C TYR A 75 9.10 10.71 9.71
N LYS A 76 8.53 10.91 8.52
CA LYS A 76 7.17 10.46 8.20
C LYS A 76 7.23 9.45 7.07
N ILE A 77 6.35 8.46 7.14
CA ILE A 77 6.08 7.58 6.00
C ILE A 77 4.66 7.80 5.54
N TYR A 78 4.46 8.04 4.25
CA TYR A 78 3.14 8.15 3.64
C TYR A 78 2.87 6.88 2.82
N PRO A 79 2.27 5.84 3.43
CA PRO A 79 1.98 4.61 2.71
C PRO A 79 0.93 4.83 1.61
N CYS A 80 1.06 4.08 0.52
CA CYS A 80 0.10 4.02 -0.57
C CYS A 80 -0.34 2.58 -0.78
N MET A 81 -1.60 2.32 -0.45
CA MET A 81 -2.19 0.98 -0.38
C MET A 81 -3.35 0.82 -1.37
N PRO A 82 -3.73 -0.42 -1.70
CA PRO A 82 -2.97 -1.65 -1.50
C PRO A 82 -1.87 -1.81 -2.56
N TYR A 83 -0.82 -2.58 -2.28
CA TYR A 83 0.12 -2.96 -3.33
C TYR A 83 -0.55 -3.95 -4.31
N ALA A 84 -1.03 -3.44 -5.44
CA ALA A 84 -1.90 -4.16 -6.39
C ALA A 84 -1.33 -5.50 -6.89
N HIS A 85 0.00 -5.66 -7.00
CA HIS A 85 0.60 -6.93 -7.43
C HIS A 85 0.37 -8.09 -6.45
N LYS A 86 0.23 -7.83 -5.14
CA LYS A 86 -0.19 -8.88 -4.17
C LYS A 86 -1.58 -9.41 -4.50
N PHE A 87 -2.49 -8.52 -4.92
CA PHE A 87 -3.86 -8.87 -5.27
C PHE A 87 -3.95 -9.47 -6.67
N ALA A 88 -3.21 -8.94 -7.64
CA ALA A 88 -3.13 -9.49 -8.98
C ALA A 88 -2.56 -10.92 -8.96
N ASN A 89 -1.46 -11.16 -8.23
CA ASN A 89 -0.89 -12.51 -8.10
C ASN A 89 -1.87 -13.46 -7.39
N ALA A 90 -2.55 -13.01 -6.33
CA ALA A 90 -3.59 -13.82 -5.71
C ALA A 90 -4.72 -14.16 -6.71
N VAL A 91 -5.22 -13.18 -7.46
CA VAL A 91 -6.26 -13.36 -8.48
C VAL A 91 -5.80 -14.26 -9.63
N THR A 92 -4.53 -14.22 -10.01
CA THR A 92 -3.94 -15.08 -11.05
C THR A 92 -3.71 -16.50 -10.54
N GLU A 93 -3.22 -16.69 -9.31
CA GLU A 93 -2.92 -18.03 -8.74
C GLU A 93 -4.17 -18.76 -8.23
N TYR A 94 -5.14 -18.04 -7.67
CA TYR A 94 -6.34 -18.63 -7.07
C TYR A 94 -7.62 -18.40 -7.89
N GLY A 95 -7.52 -17.69 -9.01
CA GLY A 95 -8.68 -17.19 -9.77
C GLY A 95 -9.47 -16.13 -9.00
N TYR A 96 -10.38 -15.43 -9.71
CA TYR A 96 -11.33 -14.48 -9.09
C TYR A 96 -12.07 -15.13 -7.92
N ILE A 97 -12.49 -16.39 -8.04
CA ILE A 97 -13.28 -17.10 -7.02
C ILE A 97 -12.41 -17.54 -5.82
N GLY A 98 -11.17 -17.97 -6.01
CA GLY A 98 -10.33 -18.46 -4.91
C GLY A 98 -9.71 -17.35 -4.05
N THR A 99 -9.39 -16.20 -4.64
CA THR A 99 -8.92 -15.02 -3.88
C THR A 99 -10.05 -14.40 -3.08
N ILE A 100 -11.22 -14.28 -3.71
CA ILE A 100 -12.46 -13.93 -3.01
C ILE A 100 -12.67 -14.94 -1.87
N LYS A 101 -12.71 -16.26 -2.10
CA LYS A 101 -12.95 -17.25 -1.02
C LYS A 101 -11.89 -17.26 0.10
N LYS A 102 -10.66 -16.81 -0.17
CA LYS A 102 -9.55 -16.74 0.81
C LYS A 102 -9.62 -15.48 1.69
N TYR A 103 -10.18 -14.38 1.18
CA TYR A 103 -10.31 -13.10 1.88
C TYR A 103 -11.76 -12.68 2.20
N ILE A 104 -12.74 -13.42 1.68
CA ILE A 104 -14.17 -13.12 1.74
C ILE A 104 -14.90 -14.38 2.22
N PRO A 105 -15.57 -14.34 3.38
CA PRO A 105 -16.32 -15.49 3.89
C PRO A 105 -17.45 -15.87 2.93
N GLY A 106 -17.77 -17.17 2.85
CA GLY A 106 -18.58 -17.80 1.79
C GLY A 106 -20.01 -17.26 1.53
N ASN A 107 -20.46 -16.23 2.26
CA ASN A 107 -21.78 -15.62 2.11
C ASN A 107 -21.88 -14.58 0.99
N LEU A 108 -20.78 -14.05 0.45
CA LEU A 108 -20.84 -12.99 -0.59
C LEU A 108 -21.36 -13.46 -1.96
N LEU A 109 -21.05 -14.69 -2.38
CA LEU A 109 -21.50 -15.23 -3.68
C LEU A 109 -23.02 -15.42 -3.72
N GLY A 110 -23.64 -15.74 -2.58
CA GLY A 110 -25.10 -15.87 -2.47
C GLY A 110 -25.85 -14.53 -2.48
N SER A 111 -25.22 -13.46 -1.98
CA SER A 111 -25.82 -12.12 -1.88
C SER A 111 -25.83 -11.37 -3.21
N PHE A 112 -24.88 -11.63 -4.11
CA PHE A 112 -24.90 -11.12 -5.49
C PHE A 112 -26.09 -11.65 -6.30
N ALA A 113 -26.49 -12.91 -6.06
CA ALA A 113 -27.64 -13.53 -6.73
C ALA A 113 -29.00 -13.09 -6.13
N LYS A 114 -29.00 -12.54 -4.91
CA LYS A 114 -30.22 -12.17 -4.17
C LYS A 114 -30.21 -10.71 -3.73
N GLY A 115 -30.08 -9.77 -4.66
CA GLY A 115 -30.64 -8.39 -4.61
C GLY A 115 -30.43 -7.50 -3.35
N GLY A 116 -29.63 -7.91 -2.37
CA GLY A 116 -29.50 -7.24 -1.09
C GLY A 116 -28.40 -6.19 -1.11
N LEU A 117 -28.66 -5.04 -1.74
CA LEU A 117 -27.68 -3.95 -1.89
C LEU A 117 -27.03 -3.51 -0.56
N ALA A 118 -27.77 -3.62 0.56
CA ALA A 118 -27.28 -3.29 1.90
C ALA A 118 -26.29 -4.32 2.47
N PHE A 119 -26.50 -5.61 2.21
CA PHE A 119 -25.59 -6.68 2.68
C PHE A 119 -24.27 -6.64 1.92
N VAL A 120 -24.35 -6.48 0.60
CA VAL A 120 -23.17 -6.34 -0.28
C VAL A 120 -22.29 -5.15 0.16
N ARG A 121 -22.89 -4.00 0.50
CA ARG A 121 -22.16 -2.82 0.98
C ARG A 121 -21.42 -3.07 2.31
N LYS A 122 -22.08 -3.72 3.27
CA LYS A 122 -21.47 -4.00 4.59
C LYS A 122 -20.24 -4.92 4.44
N ASP A 123 -20.33 -5.91 3.57
CA ASP A 123 -19.25 -6.87 3.34
C ASP A 123 -18.03 -6.21 2.68
N PHE A 124 -18.22 -5.25 1.77
CA PHE A 124 -17.11 -4.50 1.14
C PHE A 124 -16.39 -3.57 2.12
N ILE A 125 -17.11 -2.94 3.05
CA ILE A 125 -16.51 -2.09 4.07
C ILE A 125 -15.65 -2.94 5.00
N SER A 126 -16.19 -4.04 5.53
CA SER A 126 -15.41 -4.94 6.39
C SER A 126 -14.19 -5.54 5.69
N LEU A 127 -14.28 -5.83 4.38
CA LEU A 127 -13.12 -6.25 3.60
C LEU A 127 -12.07 -5.13 3.51
N MET A 128 -12.48 -3.90 3.20
CA MET A 128 -11.59 -2.76 3.17
C MET A 128 -10.87 -2.58 4.52
N GLU A 129 -11.59 -2.62 5.64
CA GLU A 129 -11.02 -2.52 7.00
C GLU A 129 -9.92 -3.57 7.22
N LEU A 130 -10.20 -4.84 6.93
CA LEU A 130 -9.22 -5.93 7.05
C LEU A 130 -7.98 -5.73 6.17
N LEU A 131 -8.15 -5.20 4.96
CA LEU A 131 -7.03 -4.93 4.05
C LEU A 131 -6.20 -3.75 4.55
N VAL A 132 -6.84 -2.70 5.04
CA VAL A 132 -6.16 -1.56 5.67
C VAL A 132 -5.34 -2.04 6.87
N ASP A 133 -5.93 -2.82 7.77
CA ASP A 133 -5.23 -3.39 8.94
C ASP A 133 -4.00 -4.23 8.54
N ALA A 134 -4.16 -5.09 7.53
CA ALA A 134 -3.09 -5.96 7.07
C ALA A 134 -1.92 -5.16 6.48
N GLU A 135 -2.20 -4.16 5.65
CA GLU A 135 -1.18 -3.33 5.01
C GLU A 135 -0.54 -2.34 6.01
N MET A 136 -1.31 -1.82 6.96
CA MET A 136 -0.83 -0.86 7.97
C MET A 136 -0.01 -1.49 9.09
N LYS A 137 -0.13 -2.82 9.29
CA LYS A 137 0.60 -3.56 10.33
C LYS A 137 2.11 -3.29 10.31
N MET A 138 2.72 -3.17 9.12
CA MET A 138 4.17 -2.94 8.99
C MET A 138 4.60 -1.54 9.45
N PHE A 139 3.69 -0.57 9.47
CA PHE A 139 3.96 0.81 9.87
C PHE A 139 3.65 1.09 11.35
N LYS A 140 3.28 0.06 12.13
CA LYS A 140 3.06 0.22 13.57
C LYS A 140 4.27 0.88 14.25
N GLY A 141 4.00 1.95 15.00
CA GLY A 141 5.04 2.72 15.69
C GLY A 141 5.85 3.67 14.81
N ILE A 142 5.38 3.95 13.58
CA ILE A 142 5.93 4.94 12.66
C ILE A 142 4.88 6.03 12.41
N ASP A 143 5.31 7.28 12.29
CA ASP A 143 4.44 8.41 11.96
C ASP A 143 3.92 8.29 10.52
N THR A 144 2.62 8.07 10.37
CA THR A 144 1.92 7.87 9.08
C THR A 144 0.72 8.80 8.94
N PRO A 145 0.93 10.13 8.93
CA PRO A 145 -0.16 11.10 9.03
C PRO A 145 -0.96 11.26 7.72
N VAL A 146 -0.51 10.62 6.64
CA VAL A 146 -1.20 10.55 5.35
C VAL A 146 -1.12 9.12 4.87
N ILE A 147 -2.26 8.57 4.45
CA ILE A 147 -2.33 7.25 3.84
C ILE A 147 -3.06 7.38 2.50
N PHE A 148 -2.39 6.99 1.43
CA PHE A 148 -2.89 7.10 0.07
C PHE A 148 -3.60 5.81 -0.36
N LEU A 149 -4.60 5.97 -1.22
CA LEU A 149 -5.18 4.89 -2.01
C LEU A 149 -4.53 4.85 -3.41
N GLN A 150 -4.19 3.66 -3.87
CA GLN A 150 -3.69 3.47 -5.23
C GLN A 150 -4.75 3.86 -6.26
N ASN A 151 -4.30 4.51 -7.32
CA ASN A 151 -5.13 4.97 -8.43
C ASN A 151 -5.99 3.86 -9.03
N VAL A 152 -5.45 2.65 -9.21
CA VAL A 152 -6.19 1.51 -9.77
C VAL A 152 -7.41 1.15 -8.90
N LEU A 153 -7.28 1.24 -7.57
CA LEU A 153 -8.39 0.98 -6.66
C LEU A 153 -9.40 2.13 -6.68
N VAL A 154 -8.92 3.37 -6.73
CA VAL A 154 -9.78 4.56 -6.88
C VAL A 154 -10.62 4.45 -8.16
N ASP A 155 -10.00 4.12 -9.28
CA ASP A 155 -10.67 3.95 -10.58
C ASP A 155 -11.71 2.84 -10.53
N LEU A 156 -11.42 1.70 -9.88
CA LEU A 156 -12.36 0.60 -9.68
C LEU A 156 -13.57 1.04 -8.85
N ILE A 157 -13.35 1.69 -7.70
CA ILE A 157 -14.42 2.16 -6.81
C ILE A 157 -15.32 3.16 -7.54
N LEU A 158 -14.72 4.08 -8.31
CA LEU A 158 -15.45 5.05 -9.14
C LEU A 158 -16.24 4.36 -10.24
N GLY A 159 -15.63 3.41 -10.96
CA GLY A 159 -16.26 2.63 -12.03
C GLY A 159 -17.47 1.83 -11.54
N LEU A 160 -17.41 1.30 -10.32
CA LEU A 160 -18.52 0.60 -9.66
C LEU A 160 -19.54 1.53 -8.99
N LYS A 161 -19.33 2.86 -9.04
CA LYS A 161 -20.14 3.88 -8.36
C LYS A 161 -20.25 3.66 -6.84
N MET A 162 -19.23 3.07 -6.23
CA MET A 162 -19.18 2.75 -4.80
C MET A 162 -18.60 3.90 -3.97
N ILE A 163 -19.00 5.13 -4.25
CA ILE A 163 -18.43 6.36 -3.66
C ILE A 163 -18.44 6.39 -2.12
N THR A 164 -19.37 5.67 -1.49
CA THR A 164 -19.43 5.53 -0.03
C THR A 164 -18.15 4.92 0.55
N VAL A 165 -17.45 4.06 -0.19
CA VAL A 165 -16.20 3.43 0.26
C VAL A 165 -15.14 4.49 0.60
N PHE A 166 -15.07 5.62 -0.12
CA PHE A 166 -14.11 6.68 0.21
C PHE A 166 -14.40 7.33 1.56
N LYS A 167 -15.69 7.50 1.90
CA LYS A 167 -16.10 8.06 3.19
C LYS A 167 -15.76 7.09 4.32
N GLU A 168 -16.06 5.81 4.14
CA GLU A 168 -15.78 4.79 5.15
C GLU A 168 -14.26 4.58 5.33
N TYR A 169 -13.51 4.63 4.24
CA TYR A 169 -12.05 4.60 4.28
C TYR A 169 -11.48 5.78 5.10
N ASP A 170 -11.89 7.01 4.79
CA ASP A 170 -11.46 8.21 5.53
C ASP A 170 -11.85 8.12 7.02
N HIS A 171 -13.03 7.59 7.33
CA HIS A 171 -13.45 7.39 8.72
C HIS A 171 -12.59 6.35 9.44
N TYR A 172 -12.23 5.26 8.77
CA TYR A 172 -11.53 4.14 9.36
C TYR A 172 -10.04 4.39 9.62
N ILE A 173 -9.37 5.19 8.77
CA ILE A 173 -7.92 5.46 8.91
C ILE A 173 -7.56 6.60 9.88
N ARG A 174 -8.56 7.28 10.45
CA ARG A 174 -8.40 8.41 11.38
C ARG A 174 -8.41 7.96 12.83
#